data_AF-A0A7Y6RAI6-F1
#
_entry.id   AF-A0A7Y6RAI6-F1
#
_cell.length_a   1.000
_cell.length_b   1.000
_cell.length_c   1.000
_cell.angle_alpha   90.00
_cell.angle_beta   90.00
_cell.angle_gamma   90.00
#
_symmetry.space_group_name_H-M   'P 1'
#
loop_
_entity.id
_entity.type
_entity.pdbx_description
1 polymer ?
#
loop_
_entity_poly.entity_id
_entity_poly.type
_entity_poly.pdbx_seq_one_letter_code
_entity_poly.pdbx_strand_id
1 'polypeptide(L)'
;MGQKKARLPFDRAEGIVVIQRRLLKSNAYLGLSPQAKALLHQMQAYWSASGPVGFGVRQAEQSIPCSRKLAMRAFKELQEAGFIVMVEESLFCSRTQSKTRTWRLTWLPCWRHRPPTNDWEKEPVPLAPDKKQA
;
A
#
# COMPACT_ATOMS: atom_id res chain seq x y z
N MET A 1 13.50 29.75 -22.71
CA MET A 1 13.16 30.26 -21.37
C MET A 1 12.00 29.44 -20.81
N GLY A 2 12.28 28.42 -19.99
CA GLY A 2 11.22 27.59 -19.39
C GLY A 2 10.46 28.39 -18.33
N GLN A 3 9.14 28.48 -18.45
CA GLN A 3 8.30 29.17 -17.47
C GLN A 3 8.57 28.59 -16.07
N LYS A 4 8.98 29.44 -15.13
CA LYS A 4 9.08 29.06 -13.71
C LYS A 4 7.68 28.73 -13.22
N LYS A 5 7.37 27.44 -13.04
CA LYS A 5 6.11 27.00 -12.42
C LYS A 5 5.91 27.75 -11.11
N ALA A 6 4.73 28.34 -10.93
CA ALA A 6 4.34 28.98 -9.69
C ALA A 6 4.46 27.95 -8.55
N ARG A 7 5.40 28.17 -7.63
CA ARG A 7 5.61 27.31 -6.46
C ARG A 7 4.45 27.58 -5.49
N LEU A 8 3.44 26.72 -5.52
CA LEU A 8 2.33 26.80 -4.58
C LEU A 8 2.88 26.59 -3.16
N PRO A 9 2.28 27.22 -2.13
CA PRO A 9 2.70 27.02 -0.74
C PRO A 9 2.69 25.54 -0.30
N PHE A 10 1.92 24.71 -0.99
CA PHE A 10 1.77 23.27 -0.78
C PHE A 10 3.03 22.45 -1.10
N ASP A 11 4.00 22.98 -1.86
CA ASP A 11 5.20 22.24 -2.28
C ASP A 11 6.35 22.27 -1.24
N ARG A 12 6.21 22.95 -0.09
CA ARG A 12 7.36 23.45 0.69
C ARG A 12 7.83 22.63 1.88
N ALA A 13 7.01 21.74 2.45
CA ALA A 13 7.34 21.11 3.73
C ALA A 13 8.04 19.74 3.56
N GLU A 14 7.43 18.77 2.88
CA GLU A 14 7.94 17.37 2.88
C GLU A 14 7.65 16.63 1.57
N GLY A 15 7.34 17.37 0.50
CA GLY A 15 6.90 16.79 -0.77
C GLY A 15 5.40 16.48 -0.79
N ILE A 16 4.94 15.88 -1.90
CA ILE A 16 3.52 15.65 -2.17
C ILE A 16 3.29 14.20 -2.58
N VAL A 17 2.31 13.57 -1.96
CA VAL A 17 1.76 12.29 -2.41
C VAL A 17 0.66 12.55 -3.42
N VAL A 18 0.92 12.21 -4.69
CA VAL A 18 -0.07 12.31 -5.77
C VAL A 18 -0.67 10.95 -6.08
N ILE A 19 -1.99 10.85 -6.08
CA ILE A 19 -2.70 9.62 -6.43
C ILE A 19 -3.46 9.78 -7.74
N GLN A 20 -3.47 8.70 -8.53
CA GLN A 20 -4.20 8.63 -9.78
C GLN A 20 -5.71 8.73 -9.50
N ARG A 21 -6.39 9.69 -10.16
CA ARG A 21 -7.86 9.87 -10.00
C ARG A 21 -8.66 8.62 -10.34
N ARG A 22 -8.20 7.81 -11.31
CA ARG A 22 -8.84 6.53 -11.66
C ARG A 22 -8.85 5.54 -10.50
N LEU A 23 -7.77 5.52 -9.70
CA LEU A 23 -7.65 4.64 -8.54
C LEU A 23 -8.70 5.02 -7.49
N LEU A 24 -8.83 6.31 -7.19
CA LEU A 24 -9.82 6.82 -6.22
C LEU A 24 -11.27 6.57 -6.63
N LYS A 25 -11.54 6.46 -7.94
CA LYS A 25 -12.86 6.20 -8.51
C LYS A 25 -13.16 4.71 -8.68
N SER A 26 -12.19 3.83 -8.44
CA SER A 26 -12.35 2.39 -8.65
C SER A 26 -13.25 1.77 -7.58
N ASN A 27 -14.03 0.76 -7.97
CA ASN A 27 -14.86 0.01 -7.03
C ASN A 27 -14.01 -0.67 -5.94
N ALA A 28 -12.82 -1.16 -6.32
CA ALA A 28 -11.86 -1.72 -5.38
C ALA A 28 -11.49 -0.71 -4.28
N TYR A 29 -11.17 0.54 -4.65
CA TYR A 29 -10.84 1.58 -3.67
C TYR A 29 -12.06 2.01 -2.86
N LEU A 30 -13.21 2.21 -3.51
CA LEU A 30 -14.43 2.65 -2.84
C LEU A 30 -14.90 1.63 -1.80
N GLY A 31 -14.75 0.33 -2.08
CA GLY A 31 -15.08 -0.77 -1.19
C GLY A 31 -14.17 -0.92 0.03
N LEU A 32 -13.01 -0.26 0.07
CA LEU A 32 -12.09 -0.33 1.21
C LEU A 32 -12.65 0.36 2.46
N SER A 33 -12.31 -0.20 3.61
CA SER A 33 -12.48 0.43 4.91
C SER A 33 -11.71 1.74 5.04
N PRO A 34 -12.16 2.67 5.90
CA PRO A 34 -11.44 3.93 6.14
C PRO A 34 -9.98 3.72 6.56
N GLN A 35 -9.71 2.67 7.35
CA GLN A 35 -8.37 2.32 7.83
C GLN A 35 -7.49 1.81 6.70
N ALA A 36 -8.01 0.96 5.81
CA ALA A 36 -7.29 0.51 4.61
C ALA A 36 -6.97 1.69 3.68
N LYS A 37 -7.91 2.61 3.47
CA LYS A 37 -7.68 3.85 2.70
C LYS A 37 -6.57 4.71 3.30
N ALA A 38 -6.57 4.91 4.62
CA ALA A 38 -5.51 5.65 5.30
C ALA A 38 -4.14 4.96 5.18
N LEU A 39 -4.10 3.63 5.33
CA LEU A 39 -2.89 2.82 5.21
C LEU A 39 -2.28 2.91 3.82
N LEU A 40 -3.11 2.90 2.78
CA LEU A 40 -2.67 3.06 1.40
C LEU A 40 -1.89 4.36 1.19
N HIS A 41 -2.38 5.48 1.73
CA HIS A 41 -1.72 6.79 1.65
C HIS A 41 -0.40 6.81 2.41
N GLN A 42 -0.37 6.24 3.62
CA GLN A 42 0.85 6.15 4.42
C GLN A 42 1.92 5.31 3.72
N MET A 43 1.57 4.13 3.20
CA MET A 43 2.51 3.30 2.46
C MET A 43 3.06 4.00 1.20
N GLN A 44 2.23 4.80 0.52
CA GLN A 44 2.68 5.59 -0.61
C GLN A 44 3.66 6.71 -0.21
N ALA A 45 3.48 7.33 0.96
CA ALA A 45 4.41 8.33 1.47
C ALA A 45 5.82 7.74 1.73
N TYR A 46 5.89 6.47 2.14
CA TYR A 46 7.16 5.75 2.33
C TYR A 46 7.69 5.08 1.05
N TRP A 47 6.97 5.16 -0.06
CA TRP A 47 7.39 4.51 -1.29
C TRP A 47 8.57 5.24 -1.94
N SER A 48 9.51 4.45 -2.46
CA SER A 48 10.64 4.93 -3.25
C SER A 48 10.89 4.02 -4.45
N ALA A 49 11.50 4.56 -5.51
CA ALA A 49 11.85 3.76 -6.69
C ALA A 49 13.01 2.77 -6.43
N SER A 50 13.71 2.89 -5.30
CA SER A 50 14.89 2.09 -4.96
C SER A 50 14.54 0.71 -4.41
N GLY A 51 13.34 0.48 -3.89
CA GLY A 51 13.00 -0.80 -3.28
C GLY A 51 11.55 -0.92 -2.80
N PRO A 52 11.21 -2.09 -2.20
CA PRO A 52 9.89 -2.32 -1.63
C PRO A 52 9.68 -1.51 -0.35
N VAL A 53 8.42 -1.24 -0.01
CA VAL A 53 8.05 -0.45 1.16
C VAL A 53 8.12 -1.32 2.40
N GLY A 54 9.09 -1.04 3.27
CA GLY A 54 9.16 -1.66 4.61
C GLY A 54 8.14 -1.02 5.54
N PHE A 55 7.00 -1.69 5.75
CA PHE A 55 5.93 -1.15 6.60
C PHE A 55 5.30 -2.26 7.44
N GLY A 56 5.47 -2.16 8.76
CA GLY A 56 5.02 -3.18 9.71
C GLY A 56 3.69 -2.82 10.40
N VAL A 57 3.06 -3.82 11.02
CA VAL A 57 1.80 -3.62 11.77
C VAL A 57 1.96 -2.62 12.92
N ARG A 58 3.08 -2.66 13.65
CA ARG A 58 3.36 -1.70 14.73
C ARG A 58 3.46 -0.25 14.22
N GLN A 59 4.06 -0.06 13.05
CA GLN A 59 4.17 1.25 12.42
C GLN A 59 2.79 1.72 11.90
N ALA A 60 1.98 0.79 11.39
CA ALA A 60 0.60 1.07 11.01
C ALA A 60 -0.27 1.50 12.20
N GLU A 61 -0.14 0.84 13.36
CA GLU A 61 -0.83 1.22 14.60
C GLU A 61 -0.47 2.63 15.08
N GLN A 62 0.80 3.03 14.91
CA GLN A 62 1.28 4.35 15.31
C GLN A 62 0.84 5.46 14.33
N SER A 63 0.90 5.18 13.03
CA SER A 63 0.53 6.14 11.98
C SER A 63 -0.98 6.31 11.81
N ILE A 64 -1.73 5.23 12.03
CA ILE A 64 -3.19 5.22 12.00
C ILE A 64 -3.61 4.75 13.38
N PRO A 65 -3.95 5.66 14.31
CA PRO A 65 -4.23 5.32 15.70
C PRO A 65 -5.45 4.40 15.79
N CYS A 66 -5.18 3.10 15.70
CA CYS A 66 -6.16 2.03 15.64
C CYS A 66 -5.60 0.80 16.34
N SER A 67 -6.48 -0.13 16.69
CA SER A 67 -6.04 -1.37 17.32
C SER A 67 -5.23 -2.23 16.34
N ARG A 68 -4.30 -3.01 16.88
CA ARG A 68 -3.51 -4.00 16.14
C ARG A 68 -4.34 -4.87 15.21
N LYS A 69 -5.52 -5.31 15.68
CA LYS A 69 -6.44 -6.14 14.92
C LYS A 69 -6.97 -5.42 13.67
N LEU A 70 -7.28 -4.13 13.79
CA LEU A 70 -7.72 -3.32 12.66
C LEU A 70 -6.58 -3.04 11.68
N ALA A 71 -5.37 -2.76 12.18
CA ALA A 71 -4.19 -2.60 11.32
C ALA A 71 -3.94 -3.88 10.50
N MET A 72 -3.95 -5.06 11.14
CA MET A 72 -3.80 -6.35 10.45
C MET A 72 -4.89 -6.58 9.41
N ARG A 73 -6.16 -6.26 9.74
CA ARG A 73 -7.28 -6.37 8.80
C ARG A 73 -7.09 -5.44 7.60
N ALA A 74 -6.64 -4.21 7.82
CA ALA A 74 -6.39 -3.25 6.75
C ALA A 74 -5.32 -3.75 5.76
N PHE A 75 -4.23 -4.36 6.24
CA PHE A 75 -3.24 -4.99 5.35
C PHE A 75 -3.85 -6.11 4.52
N LYS A 76 -4.63 -7.00 5.16
CA LYS A 76 -5.30 -8.11 4.47
C LYS A 76 -6.26 -7.58 3.39
N GLU A 77 -7.06 -6.59 3.73
CA GLU A 77 -8.02 -5.96 2.82
C GLU A 77 -7.34 -5.30 1.61
N LEU A 78 -6.24 -4.58 1.83
CA LEU A 78 -5.45 -3.98 0.73
C LEU A 78 -4.81 -5.05 -0.17
N GLN A 79 -4.39 -6.17 0.41
CA GLN A 79 -3.83 -7.28 -0.35
C GLN A 79 -4.89 -7.99 -1.19
N GLU A 80 -6.07 -8.26 -0.61
CA GLU A 80 -7.21 -8.88 -1.28
C GLU A 80 -7.77 -7.99 -2.39
N ALA A 81 -7.83 -6.67 -2.17
CA ALA A 81 -8.23 -5.71 -3.19
C ALA A 81 -7.16 -5.44 -4.26
N GLY A 82 -6.01 -6.12 -4.20
CA GLY A 82 -4.96 -6.04 -5.22
C GLY A 82 -4.15 -4.75 -5.20
N PHE A 83 -4.21 -3.95 -4.14
CA PHE A 83 -3.40 -2.73 -4.01
C PHE A 83 -1.97 -3.05 -3.61
N ILE A 84 -1.77 -4.02 -2.72
CA ILE A 84 -0.44 -4.38 -2.21
C ILE A 84 -0.12 -5.86 -2.42
N VAL A 85 1.15 -6.16 -2.65
CA VAL A 85 1.67 -7.53 -2.72
C VAL A 85 2.83 -7.65 -1.74
N MET A 86 2.81 -8.69 -0.91
CA MET A 86 3.92 -8.98 -0.01
C MET A 86 5.13 -9.48 -0.82
N VAL A 87 6.29 -8.86 -0.62
CA VAL A 87 7.52 -9.19 -1.36
C VAL A 87 8.44 -10.06 -0.51
N GLU A 88 8.73 -9.62 0.72
CA GLU A 88 9.44 -10.43 1.71
C GLU A 88 8.57 -10.62 2.95
N GLU A 89 8.44 -11.88 3.35
CA GLU A 89 7.85 -12.23 4.63
C GLU A 89 8.78 -11.79 5.77
N SER A 90 8.21 -11.24 6.84
CA SER A 90 8.97 -10.81 8.00
C SER A 90 9.69 -11.98 8.64
N LEU A 91 11.02 -11.94 8.66
CA LEU A 91 11.86 -12.88 9.40
C LEU A 91 12.29 -12.24 10.71
N PHE A 92 11.78 -12.75 11.82
CA PHE A 92 12.30 -12.42 13.15
C PHE A 92 13.34 -13.48 13.54
N CYS A 93 14.62 -13.21 13.27
CA CYS A 93 15.72 -14.05 13.73
C CYS A 93 16.57 -13.26 14.73
N SER A 94 16.85 -13.83 15.90
CA SER A 94 17.69 -13.19 16.92
C SER A 94 19.17 -13.12 16.55
N ARG A 95 19.62 -13.96 15.59
CA ARG A 95 21.00 -13.99 15.07
C ARG A 95 21.24 -13.12 13.83
N THR A 96 20.20 -12.91 13.04
CA THR A 96 20.27 -12.16 11.77
C THR A 96 19.13 -11.15 11.81
N GLN A 97 19.46 -9.88 12.00
CA GLN A 97 18.56 -8.72 12.15
C GLN A 97 17.10 -8.94 11.75
N SER A 98 16.17 -8.58 12.65
CA SER A 98 14.73 -8.67 12.40
C SER A 98 14.32 -7.92 11.13
N LYS A 99 13.81 -8.65 10.13
CA LYS A 99 13.30 -8.08 8.89
C LYS A 99 11.82 -7.73 9.03
N THR A 100 11.50 -6.47 8.77
CA THR A 100 10.12 -5.99 8.66
C THR A 100 9.51 -6.48 7.35
N ARG A 101 8.21 -6.80 7.33
CA ARG A 101 7.50 -7.16 6.10
C ARG A 101 7.67 -6.05 5.08
N THR A 102 7.96 -6.43 3.84
CA THR A 102 8.10 -5.48 2.73
C THR A 102 6.98 -5.68 1.71
N TRP A 103 6.52 -4.56 1.17
CA TRP A 103 5.33 -4.50 0.32
C TRP A 103 5.63 -3.82 -1.00
N ARG A 104 5.04 -4.36 -2.07
CA ARG A 104 4.97 -3.74 -3.38
C ARG A 104 3.60 -3.09 -3.56
N LEU A 105 3.58 -1.82 -3.94
CA LEU A 105 2.38 -1.11 -4.34
C LEU A 105 2.13 -1.37 -5.84
N THR A 106 0.98 -1.94 -6.20
CA THR A 106 0.73 -2.46 -7.56
C THR A 106 0.47 -1.36 -8.59
N TRP A 107 0.10 -0.16 -8.15
CA TRP A 107 -0.19 0.99 -9.02
C TRP A 107 1.01 1.94 -9.23
N LEU A 108 2.10 1.71 -8.52
CA LEU A 108 3.35 2.45 -8.68
C LEU A 108 4.37 1.61 -9.44
N PRO A 109 5.32 2.24 -10.15
CA PRO A 109 6.42 1.53 -10.77
C PRO A 109 7.16 0.66 -9.75
N CYS A 110 7.50 -0.56 -10.14
CA CYS A 110 8.32 -1.41 -9.28
C CYS A 110 9.80 -1.04 -9.42
N TRP A 111 10.62 -1.45 -8.46
CA TRP A 111 12.08 -1.37 -8.59
C TRP A 111 12.56 -2.01 -9.90
N ARG A 112 13.65 -1.50 -10.47
CA ARG A 112 14.19 -1.88 -11.80
C ARG A 112 13.29 -1.53 -12.99
N HIS A 113 12.59 -0.39 -12.92
CA HIS A 113 11.81 0.17 -14.04
C HIS A 113 10.70 -0.76 -14.58
N ARG A 114 10.18 -1.67 -13.75
CA ARG A 114 9.06 -2.50 -14.19
C ARG A 114 7.75 -1.69 -14.15
N PRO A 115 6.87 -1.85 -15.15
CA PRO A 115 5.59 -1.16 -15.18
C PRO A 115 4.70 -1.58 -13.99
N PRO A 116 3.80 -0.70 -13.52
CA PRO A 116 2.80 -1.05 -12.51
C PRO A 116 1.86 -2.15 -13.06
N THR A 117 1.54 -3.14 -12.23
CA THR A 117 0.64 -4.25 -12.60
C THR A 117 -0.83 -3.87 -12.50
N ASN A 118 -1.17 -2.85 -11.69
CA ASN A 118 -2.55 -2.40 -11.42
C ASN A 118 -3.49 -3.56 -11.07
N ASP A 119 -3.07 -4.45 -10.17
CA ASP A 119 -3.86 -5.65 -9.84
C ASP A 119 -5.26 -5.31 -9.27
N TRP A 120 -5.44 -4.11 -8.72
CA TRP A 120 -6.73 -3.55 -8.28
C TRP A 120 -7.75 -3.30 -9.40
N GLU A 121 -7.34 -3.29 -10.66
CA GLU A 121 -8.26 -3.18 -11.81
C GLU A 121 -8.86 -4.53 -12.21
N LYS A 122 -8.28 -5.64 -11.72
CA LYS A 122 -8.86 -6.96 -11.96
C LYS A 122 -10.12 -7.09 -11.14
N GLU A 123 -11.19 -7.54 -11.79
CA GLU A 123 -12.44 -7.85 -11.10
C GLU A 123 -12.14 -8.85 -9.98
N PRO A 124 -12.64 -8.64 -8.75
CA PRO A 124 -12.37 -9.56 -7.66
C PRO A 124 -12.87 -10.94 -8.07
N VAL A 125 -11.96 -11.89 -8.27
CA VAL A 125 -12.32 -13.27 -8.52
C VAL A 125 -13.18 -13.70 -7.34
N PRO A 126 -14.47 -14.06 -7.55
CA PRO A 126 -15.31 -14.53 -6.45
C PRO A 126 -14.63 -15.75 -5.86
N LEU A 127 -14.34 -15.71 -4.56
CA LEU A 127 -13.87 -16.88 -3.83
C LEU A 127 -14.88 -18.01 -4.08
N ALA A 128 -14.41 -19.10 -4.69
CA ALA A 128 -15.17 -20.34 -4.69
C ALA A 128 -15.60 -20.63 -3.24
N PRO A 129 -16.87 -20.95 -2.97
CA PRO A 129 -17.33 -21.16 -1.61
C PRO A 129 -16.49 -22.26 -0.98
N ASP A 130 -15.95 -21.97 0.22
CA ASP A 130 -15.28 -22.96 1.06
C ASP A 130 -16.16 -24.19 1.13
N LYS A 131 -15.70 -25.29 0.51
CA LYS A 131 -16.29 -26.60 0.74
C LYS A 131 -16.06 -26.92 2.22
N LYS A 132 -17.05 -26.61 3.05
CA LYS A 132 -17.20 -27.20 4.38
C LYS A 132 -17.16 -28.72 4.18
N GLN A 133 -16.04 -29.33 4.56
CA GLN A 133 -15.96 -30.78 4.70
C GLN A 133 -16.79 -31.15 5.94
N ALA A 134 -17.79 -32.00 5.67
CA ALA A 134 -18.59 -32.71 6.65
C ALA A 134 -17.76 -33.78 7.36
#